data_AF-A0A351SEP6-F1
#
_entry.id   AF-A0A351SEP6-F1
#
_cell.length_a   1.000
_cell.length_b   1.000
_cell.length_c   1.000
_cell.angle_alpha   90.00
_cell.angle_beta   90.00
_cell.angle_gamma   90.00
#
_symmetry.space_group_name_H-M   'P 1'
#
loop_
_entity.id
_entity.type
_entity.pdbx_description
1 polymer ?
#
loop_
_entity_poly.entity_id
_entity_poly.type
_entity_poly.pdbx_seq_one_letter_code
_entity_poly.pdbx_strand_id
1 'polypeptide(L)'
;MIPDTTELKISSGQASIAGVKDVNEDAVGIRVPKAPLLHNKGLAAVIADGVSTAISAREASHVCVNNFLSDYFATPETWTVKKSAHTILTALNRWLYGSGHSMYGTSRGLVSTLSALILKSTSAYIFHIGDSRIYLYRNGSLEPLTRDHRTRISNEREYLSRAMGVELEIEIDYHSLTVEAGDLFFLCTDGVYEFVDEAHITQAIVQSTNLETLSQEIVDLALEKGSNDNISCLFLSVDALPLLDEDSFYRELTTLPFPPPLSPGMQLDGYHIVREVHASKRSQVYLVSDEESSKNFIMKTPSLNFEDDPLYIDLFLHEEWIGRRINNPHVMQVMAPRRQRTALYTITEYIEGDTLRQWIDRNPNPALHTVLGIADQLIQGLRTFQRMEMIHQDLKPENIMIDRFGTLKIIDFGSTKVAGLAELVSPLDREALLGTESYTAPEYLAGQITSFRSDIYSLGTIIYEMLSGQLPYGEALTRHNLNRLEYRPLHRTNPSIPVWLDGALAKAVQKNPDLRYNSLSEFQQDLKTPNKKFTQAHAKPLIERNPLLFWQSAALLFLLLNLIQGIWHLI
;
A
#
# COMPACT_ATOMS: atom_id res chain seq x y z
N MET A 1 3.52 30.75 -12.61
CA MET A 1 2.50 30.43 -11.59
C MET A 1 2.02 29.03 -11.93
N ILE A 2 2.64 28.01 -11.33
CA ILE A 2 2.27 26.61 -11.54
C ILE A 2 1.06 26.36 -10.61
N PRO A 3 -0.03 25.71 -11.04
CA PRO A 3 -1.19 25.50 -10.18
C PRO A 3 -0.78 24.69 -8.93
N ASP A 4 -1.14 25.20 -7.75
CA ASP A 4 -1.13 24.48 -6.47
C ASP A 4 -2.15 23.33 -6.48
N THR A 5 -1.95 22.29 -7.29
CA THR A 5 -2.81 21.08 -7.24
C THR A 5 -2.09 19.94 -6.54
N THR A 6 -1.93 20.11 -5.23
CA THR A 6 -1.52 19.06 -4.29
C THR A 6 -2.68 18.17 -3.86
N GLU A 7 -3.91 18.44 -4.31
CA GLU A 7 -5.13 17.76 -3.89
C GLU A 7 -5.86 17.11 -5.06
N LEU A 8 -6.46 15.94 -4.81
CA LEU A 8 -7.40 15.27 -5.70
C LEU A 8 -8.62 16.18 -5.94
N LYS A 9 -8.84 16.59 -7.19
CA LYS A 9 -10.03 17.34 -7.61
C LYS A 9 -10.90 16.46 -8.47
N ILE A 10 -12.20 16.52 -8.21
CA ILE A 10 -13.21 15.76 -8.93
C ILE A 10 -14.44 16.63 -9.18
N SER A 11 -15.15 16.27 -10.24
CA SER A 11 -16.50 16.70 -10.52
C SER A 11 -17.43 15.48 -10.43
N SER A 12 -18.68 15.67 -10.01
CA SER A 12 -19.61 14.54 -9.89
C SER A 12 -21.04 14.97 -10.18
N GLY A 13 -21.84 14.07 -10.73
CA GLY A 13 -23.29 14.22 -10.89
C GLY A 13 -23.99 12.93 -10.47
N GLN A 14 -25.21 13.05 -9.96
CA GLN A 14 -26.04 11.88 -9.65
C GLN A 14 -27.51 12.19 -9.91
N ALA A 15 -28.25 11.19 -10.36
CA ALA A 15 -29.70 11.24 -10.52
C ALA A 15 -30.28 9.88 -10.14
N SER A 16 -31.42 9.90 -9.44
CA SER A 16 -32.10 8.69 -8.99
C SER A 16 -33.59 8.97 -8.85
N ILE A 17 -34.40 8.22 -9.59
CA ILE A 17 -35.86 8.38 -9.63
C ILE A 17 -36.57 7.03 -9.49
N ALA A 18 -37.83 7.09 -9.06
CA ALA A 18 -38.66 5.89 -8.93
C ALA A 18 -39.01 5.22 -10.28
N GLY A 19 -38.83 5.94 -11.40
CA GLY A 19 -39.22 5.44 -12.72
C GLY A 19 -40.74 5.28 -12.82
N VAL A 20 -41.19 4.10 -13.24
CA VAL A 20 -42.62 3.74 -13.29
C VAL A 20 -43.17 3.19 -11.97
N LYS A 21 -42.31 2.98 -10.96
CA LYS A 21 -42.71 2.51 -9.63
C LYS A 21 -43.18 3.67 -8.76
N ASP A 22 -43.99 3.36 -7.74
CA ASP A 22 -44.47 4.36 -6.77
C ASP A 22 -43.37 4.85 -5.83
N VAL A 23 -42.36 4.01 -5.58
CA VAL A 23 -41.29 4.26 -4.62
C VAL A 23 -39.95 4.01 -5.31
N ASN A 24 -39.00 4.91 -5.07
CA ASN A 24 -37.60 4.67 -5.42
C ASN A 24 -36.96 3.76 -4.37
N GLU A 25 -36.59 2.55 -4.77
CA GLU A 25 -35.91 1.55 -3.94
C GLU A 25 -34.39 1.61 -4.12
N ASP A 26 -33.88 2.42 -5.05
CA ASP A 26 -32.46 2.67 -5.23
C ASP A 26 -31.92 3.74 -4.27
N ALA A 27 -30.62 3.68 -4.02
CA ALA A 27 -29.88 4.71 -3.32
C ALA A 27 -28.54 4.99 -4.00
N VAL A 28 -28.20 6.28 -4.11
CA VAL A 28 -26.91 6.79 -4.60
C VAL A 28 -26.33 7.77 -3.60
N GLY A 29 -25.01 7.79 -3.47
CA GLY A 29 -24.34 8.80 -2.65
C GLY A 29 -22.86 8.94 -2.92
N ILE A 30 -22.40 10.18 -2.83
CA ILE A 30 -20.98 10.55 -2.87
C ILE A 30 -20.59 11.27 -1.58
N ARG A 31 -19.40 10.97 -1.06
CA ARG A 31 -18.79 11.70 0.05
C ARG A 31 -17.37 12.10 -0.29
N VAL A 32 -17.18 13.41 -0.43
CA VAL A 32 -15.88 14.06 -0.61
C VAL A 32 -15.53 14.80 0.69
N PRO A 33 -14.69 14.21 1.57
CA PRO A 33 -14.28 14.90 2.79
C PRO A 33 -13.30 16.04 2.48
N LYS A 34 -13.10 16.96 3.44
CA LYS A 34 -12.01 17.94 3.40
C LYS A 34 -10.70 17.31 3.90
N ALA A 35 -9.56 17.92 3.58
CA ALA A 35 -8.29 17.58 4.21
C ALA A 35 -8.38 17.72 5.76
N PRO A 36 -7.70 16.86 6.54
CA PRO A 36 -6.74 15.82 6.14
C PRO A 36 -7.38 14.48 5.76
N LEU A 37 -8.69 14.32 5.97
CA LEU A 37 -9.39 13.05 5.77
C LEU A 37 -9.42 12.63 4.29
N LEU A 38 -9.47 13.60 3.37
CA LEU A 38 -9.31 13.38 1.93
C LEU A 38 -7.97 12.71 1.57
N HIS A 39 -6.87 13.11 2.21
CA HIS A 39 -5.55 12.52 1.96
C HIS A 39 -5.45 11.10 2.53
N ASN A 40 -6.00 10.88 3.73
CA ASN A 40 -5.86 9.61 4.42
C ASN A 40 -6.83 8.53 3.90
N LYS A 41 -8.05 8.93 3.53
CA LYS A 41 -9.16 8.01 3.20
C LYS A 41 -9.69 8.17 1.77
N GLY A 42 -9.29 9.21 1.06
CA GLY A 42 -9.83 9.50 -0.27
C GLY A 42 -11.26 10.02 -0.23
N LEU A 43 -12.01 9.77 -1.29
CA LEU A 43 -13.46 9.97 -1.41
C LEU A 43 -14.14 8.64 -1.71
N ALA A 44 -15.45 8.57 -1.52
CA ALA A 44 -16.24 7.38 -1.80
C ALA A 44 -17.52 7.74 -2.56
N ALA A 45 -17.85 6.97 -3.58
CA ALA A 45 -19.12 6.97 -4.30
C ALA A 45 -19.74 5.57 -4.21
N VAL A 46 -21.04 5.49 -3.94
CA VAL A 46 -21.75 4.22 -3.74
C VAL A 46 -23.10 4.28 -4.43
N ILE A 47 -23.46 3.18 -5.08
CA ILE A 47 -24.80 2.92 -5.59
C ILE A 47 -25.30 1.58 -5.03
N ALA A 48 -26.57 1.51 -4.73
CA ALA A 48 -27.24 0.31 -4.26
C ALA A 48 -28.67 0.26 -4.81
N ASP A 49 -29.09 -0.92 -5.21
CA ASP A 49 -30.45 -1.25 -5.64
C ASP A 49 -31.09 -2.15 -4.58
N GLY A 50 -32.30 -1.82 -4.17
CA GLY A 50 -33.10 -2.61 -3.24
C GLY A 50 -33.83 -3.71 -4.00
N VAL A 51 -33.54 -4.98 -3.68
CA VAL A 51 -34.17 -6.10 -4.40
C VAL A 51 -35.68 -6.10 -4.17
N SER A 52 -36.49 -5.88 -5.21
CA SER A 52 -37.95 -5.71 -5.07
C SER A 52 -38.72 -6.92 -4.49
N THR A 53 -38.08 -8.09 -4.40
CA THR A 53 -38.67 -9.24 -3.67
C THR A 53 -38.52 -9.14 -2.15
N ALA A 54 -37.73 -8.18 -1.65
CA ALA A 54 -37.54 -7.91 -0.24
C ALA A 54 -38.68 -7.05 0.31
N ILE A 55 -39.02 -7.28 1.58
CA ILE A 55 -40.14 -6.58 2.24
C ILE A 55 -39.83 -5.09 2.44
N SER A 56 -38.55 -4.74 2.59
CA SER A 56 -38.11 -3.36 2.80
C SER A 56 -36.87 -3.05 1.94
N ALA A 57 -37.01 -3.26 0.63
CA ALA A 57 -35.98 -3.03 -0.39
C ALA A 57 -35.35 -1.63 -0.30
N ARG A 58 -36.19 -0.58 -0.25
CA ARG A 58 -35.75 0.82 -0.06
C ARG A 58 -34.92 1.00 1.22
N GLU A 59 -35.34 0.39 2.33
CA GLU A 59 -34.60 0.54 3.59
C GLU A 59 -33.22 -0.11 3.48
N ALA A 60 -33.14 -1.29 2.85
CA ALA A 60 -31.90 -2.02 2.66
C ALA A 60 -30.86 -1.23 1.84
N SER A 61 -31.25 -0.66 0.69
CA SER A 61 -30.35 0.12 -0.18
C SER A 61 -29.89 1.42 0.47
N HIS A 62 -30.82 2.16 1.09
CA HIS A 62 -30.49 3.40 1.81
C HIS A 62 -29.57 3.16 3.00
N VAL A 63 -29.76 2.07 3.76
CA VAL A 63 -28.86 1.69 4.85
C VAL A 63 -27.48 1.34 4.32
N CYS A 64 -27.39 0.58 3.22
CA CYS A 64 -26.12 0.22 2.59
C CYS A 64 -25.31 1.48 2.22
N VAL A 65 -25.92 2.42 1.49
CA VAL A 65 -25.24 3.65 1.04
C VAL A 65 -24.88 4.55 2.21
N ASN A 66 -25.85 4.89 3.07
CA ASN A 66 -25.63 5.87 4.15
C ASN A 66 -24.61 5.38 5.17
N ASN A 67 -24.72 4.13 5.62
CA ASN A 67 -23.82 3.62 6.64
C ASN A 67 -22.43 3.33 6.08
N PHE A 68 -22.31 2.85 4.83
CA PHE A 68 -20.99 2.71 4.22
C PHE A 68 -20.28 4.06 4.13
N LEU A 69 -20.96 5.09 3.61
CA LEU A 69 -20.42 6.44 3.50
C LEU A 69 -20.17 7.09 4.87
N SER A 70 -20.88 6.70 5.93
CA SER A 70 -20.60 7.16 7.29
C SER A 70 -19.36 6.47 7.88
N ASP A 71 -19.40 5.14 7.91
CA ASP A 71 -18.54 4.31 8.74
C ASP A 71 -17.16 4.09 8.12
N TYR A 72 -17.06 4.07 6.78
CA TYR A 72 -15.77 3.98 6.08
C TYR A 72 -14.79 5.06 6.55
N PHE A 73 -15.27 6.30 6.67
CA PHE A 73 -14.46 7.44 7.10
C PHE A 73 -14.23 7.49 8.61
N ALA A 74 -15.00 6.74 9.40
CA ALA A 74 -14.78 6.58 10.84
C ALA A 74 -13.77 5.45 11.17
N THR A 75 -13.37 4.64 10.18
CA THR A 75 -12.38 3.57 10.40
C THR A 75 -11.01 4.14 10.78
N PRO A 76 -10.20 3.39 11.56
CA PRO A 76 -8.85 3.84 11.94
C PRO A 76 -8.00 4.25 10.75
N GLU A 77 -7.24 5.34 10.87
CA GLU A 77 -6.38 5.87 9.78
C GLU A 77 -5.29 4.88 9.33
N THR A 78 -4.91 3.95 10.20
CA THR A 78 -3.91 2.92 9.93
C THR A 78 -4.43 1.79 9.05
N TRP A 79 -5.74 1.74 8.77
CA TRP A 79 -6.33 0.70 7.94
C TRP A 79 -6.26 1.08 6.46
N THR A 80 -5.89 0.10 5.63
CA THR A 80 -5.95 0.21 4.17
C THR A 80 -7.38 0.36 3.70
N VAL A 81 -7.58 0.91 2.49
CA VAL A 81 -8.91 1.05 1.87
C VAL A 81 -9.63 -0.29 1.85
N LYS A 82 -8.94 -1.34 1.36
CA LYS A 82 -9.46 -2.72 1.34
C LYS A 82 -9.94 -3.18 2.71
N LYS A 83 -9.12 -3.03 3.75
CA LYS A 83 -9.47 -3.47 5.11
C LYS A 83 -10.65 -2.69 5.67
N SER A 84 -10.66 -1.37 5.49
CA SER A 84 -11.76 -0.50 5.91
C SER A 84 -13.07 -0.91 5.25
N ALA A 85 -13.12 -0.93 3.92
CA ALA A 85 -14.33 -1.27 3.19
C ALA A 85 -14.82 -2.70 3.48
N HIS A 86 -13.93 -3.71 3.47
CA HIS A 86 -14.33 -5.09 3.80
C HIS A 86 -14.94 -5.19 5.20
N THR A 87 -14.31 -4.57 6.21
CA THR A 87 -14.81 -4.66 7.59
C THR A 87 -16.18 -4.02 7.73
N ILE A 88 -16.40 -2.87 7.09
CA ILE A 88 -17.69 -2.17 7.10
C ILE A 88 -18.74 -2.99 6.35
N LEU A 89 -18.44 -3.48 5.15
CA LEU A 89 -19.38 -4.29 4.37
C LEU A 89 -19.76 -5.60 5.05
N THR A 90 -18.82 -6.29 5.69
CA THR A 90 -19.12 -7.48 6.48
C THR A 90 -20.02 -7.16 7.68
N ALA A 91 -19.78 -6.03 8.36
CA ALA A 91 -20.62 -5.59 9.48
C ALA A 91 -22.05 -5.22 9.01
N LEU A 92 -22.17 -4.48 7.90
CA LEU A 92 -23.45 -4.11 7.30
C LEU A 92 -24.23 -5.32 6.84
N ASN A 93 -23.59 -6.27 6.18
CA ASN A 93 -24.22 -7.51 5.75
C ASN A 93 -24.83 -8.28 6.94
N ARG A 94 -24.05 -8.45 8.02
CA ARG A 94 -24.54 -9.11 9.24
C ARG A 94 -25.72 -8.39 9.88
N TRP A 95 -25.71 -7.06 9.85
CA TRP A 95 -26.81 -6.26 10.35
C TRP A 95 -28.08 -6.45 9.50
N LEU A 96 -27.97 -6.37 8.17
CA LEU A 96 -29.10 -6.59 7.25
C LEU A 96 -29.67 -8.00 7.40
N TYR A 97 -28.80 -9.02 7.42
CA TYR A 97 -29.18 -10.41 7.62
C TYR A 97 -29.90 -10.60 8.96
N GLY A 98 -29.35 -10.09 10.07
CA GLY A 98 -29.93 -10.21 11.40
C GLY A 98 -31.26 -9.45 11.56
N SER A 99 -31.33 -8.22 11.07
CA SER A 99 -32.54 -7.39 11.11
C SER A 99 -33.65 -7.98 10.23
N GLY A 100 -33.31 -8.50 9.05
CA GLY A 100 -34.25 -9.19 8.17
C GLY A 100 -34.93 -10.38 8.85
N HIS A 101 -34.14 -11.23 9.52
CA HIS A 101 -34.66 -12.39 10.27
C HIS A 101 -35.50 -11.99 11.49
N SER A 102 -35.05 -11.00 12.25
CA SER A 102 -35.72 -10.59 13.50
C SER A 102 -37.03 -9.84 13.25
N MET A 103 -37.09 -8.99 12.23
CA MET A 103 -38.27 -8.15 11.97
C MET A 103 -39.32 -8.85 11.08
N TYR A 104 -38.89 -9.69 10.14
CA TYR A 104 -39.78 -10.25 9.12
C TYR A 104 -39.84 -11.77 9.11
N GLY A 105 -39.12 -12.44 10.03
CA GLY A 105 -39.14 -13.91 10.17
C GLY A 105 -38.57 -14.67 8.97
N THR A 106 -37.91 -14.00 8.03
CA THR A 106 -37.33 -14.60 6.82
C THR A 106 -35.99 -13.97 6.46
N SER A 107 -35.12 -14.73 5.78
CA SER A 107 -33.81 -14.26 5.31
C SER A 107 -33.86 -13.22 4.18
N ARG A 108 -35.06 -12.88 3.69
CA ARG A 108 -35.26 -11.93 2.57
C ARG A 108 -35.91 -10.61 3.00
N GLY A 109 -35.86 -10.26 4.29
CA GLY A 109 -36.46 -9.03 4.80
C GLY A 109 -35.79 -7.75 4.25
N LEU A 110 -34.45 -7.70 4.32
CA LEU A 110 -33.63 -6.55 3.92
C LEU A 110 -32.52 -7.04 2.98
N VAL A 111 -32.72 -6.89 1.68
CA VAL A 111 -31.77 -7.35 0.65
C VAL A 111 -31.49 -6.23 -0.34
N SER A 112 -30.22 -6.02 -0.65
CA SER A 112 -29.79 -4.97 -1.58
C SER A 112 -28.49 -5.37 -2.30
N THR A 113 -28.25 -4.78 -3.46
CA THR A 113 -26.94 -4.76 -4.10
C THR A 113 -26.05 -3.70 -3.44
N LEU A 114 -24.75 -3.71 -3.74
CA LEU A 114 -23.88 -2.59 -3.43
C LEU A 114 -22.68 -2.57 -4.38
N SER A 115 -22.47 -1.42 -5.01
CA SER A 115 -21.29 -1.10 -5.80
C SER A 115 -20.67 0.18 -5.27
N ALA A 116 -19.46 0.06 -4.74
CA ALA A 116 -18.71 1.15 -4.12
C ALA A 116 -17.39 1.41 -4.87
N LEU A 117 -17.16 2.67 -5.21
CA LEU A 117 -15.94 3.21 -5.75
C LEU A 117 -15.29 4.11 -4.70
N ILE A 118 -14.02 3.86 -4.39
CA ILE A 118 -13.22 4.74 -3.55
C ILE A 118 -12.05 5.27 -4.38
N LEU A 119 -11.89 6.59 -4.47
CA LEU A 119 -10.70 7.19 -5.07
C LEU A 119 -9.79 7.72 -3.97
N LYS A 120 -8.56 7.23 -3.91
CA LYS A 120 -7.55 7.68 -2.94
C LYS A 120 -6.20 7.77 -3.64
N SER A 121 -5.56 8.93 -3.52
CA SER A 121 -4.30 9.24 -4.21
C SER A 121 -4.46 9.09 -5.73
N THR A 122 -3.80 8.12 -6.36
CA THR A 122 -3.84 7.82 -7.80
C THR A 122 -4.53 6.48 -8.09
N SER A 123 -5.30 5.96 -7.14
CA SER A 123 -5.89 4.62 -7.22
C SER A 123 -7.40 4.68 -7.03
N ALA A 124 -8.10 3.86 -7.83
CA ALA A 124 -9.51 3.53 -7.65
C ALA A 124 -9.61 2.14 -7.02
N TYR A 125 -10.46 1.99 -6.01
CA TYR A 125 -10.76 0.72 -5.34
C TYR A 125 -12.24 0.44 -5.51
N ILE A 126 -12.54 -0.70 -6.12
CA ILE A 126 -13.90 -1.12 -6.44
C ILE A 126 -14.30 -2.26 -5.50
N PHE A 127 -15.47 -2.15 -4.89
CA PHE A 127 -16.10 -3.21 -4.10
C PHE A 127 -17.49 -3.46 -4.66
N HIS A 128 -17.80 -4.72 -4.96
CA HIS A 128 -19.03 -5.04 -5.68
C HIS A 128 -19.71 -6.30 -5.13
N ILE A 129 -21.03 -6.18 -4.93
CA ILE A 129 -21.94 -7.27 -4.59
C ILE A 129 -23.28 -7.00 -5.30
N GLY A 130 -23.61 -7.81 -6.31
CA GLY A 130 -24.93 -7.80 -6.93
C GLY A 130 -24.80 -7.58 -8.42
N ASP A 131 -25.60 -6.71 -8.99
CA ASP A 131 -25.66 -6.44 -10.42
C ASP A 131 -25.71 -4.94 -10.76
N SER A 132 -25.57 -4.05 -9.78
CA SER A 132 -25.30 -2.63 -10.08
C SER A 132 -23.89 -2.48 -10.63
N ARG A 133 -23.73 -1.78 -11.74
CA ARG A 133 -22.46 -1.79 -12.49
C ARG A 133 -21.62 -0.55 -12.26
N ILE A 134 -20.30 -0.72 -12.38
CA ILE A 134 -19.33 0.37 -12.42
C ILE A 134 -18.57 0.27 -13.74
N TYR A 135 -18.50 1.38 -14.46
CA TYR A 135 -17.78 1.53 -15.71
C TYR A 135 -16.69 2.59 -15.58
N LEU A 136 -15.62 2.44 -16.36
CA LEU A 136 -14.58 3.44 -16.59
C LEU A 136 -14.67 3.93 -18.02
N TYR A 137 -14.90 5.23 -18.21
CA TYR A 137 -14.70 5.90 -19.48
C TYR A 137 -13.29 6.47 -19.56
N ARG A 138 -12.47 5.93 -20.47
CA ARG A 138 -11.10 6.40 -20.75
C ARG A 138 -10.83 6.31 -22.25
N ASN A 139 -10.21 7.36 -22.81
CA ASN A 139 -9.79 7.40 -24.22
C ASN A 139 -10.88 7.05 -25.25
N GLY A 140 -12.14 7.40 -24.97
CA GLY A 140 -13.27 7.12 -25.85
C GLY A 140 -13.90 5.73 -25.70
N SER A 141 -13.37 4.89 -24.81
CA SER A 141 -13.90 3.56 -24.49
C SER A 141 -14.62 3.57 -23.14
N LEU A 142 -15.77 2.89 -23.06
CA LEU A 142 -16.52 2.68 -21.81
C LEU A 142 -16.36 1.22 -21.39
N GLU A 143 -15.54 0.95 -20.37
CA GLU A 143 -15.16 -0.40 -19.96
C GLU A 143 -15.86 -0.81 -18.66
N PRO A 144 -16.50 -2.00 -18.59
CA PRO A 144 -17.10 -2.49 -17.36
C PRO A 144 -16.02 -2.96 -16.37
N LEU A 145 -16.08 -2.46 -15.14
CA LEU A 145 -15.19 -2.84 -14.03
C LEU A 145 -15.79 -3.91 -13.11
N THR A 146 -17.10 -4.15 -13.21
CA THR A 146 -17.84 -5.11 -12.37
C THR A 146 -18.43 -6.23 -13.20
N ARG A 147 -18.63 -7.39 -12.56
CA ARG A 147 -19.30 -8.53 -13.17
C ARG A 147 -20.55 -8.87 -12.38
N ASP A 148 -21.69 -8.92 -13.06
CA ASP A 148 -22.97 -9.19 -12.42
C ASP A 148 -23.03 -10.56 -11.72
N HIS A 149 -23.53 -10.55 -10.50
CA HIS A 149 -23.84 -11.74 -9.71
C HIS A 149 -25.28 -12.20 -9.94
N ARG A 150 -25.62 -12.60 -11.17
CA ARG A 150 -26.93 -13.13 -11.55
C ARG A 150 -26.85 -14.60 -11.99
N THR A 151 -27.88 -15.40 -11.67
CA THR A 151 -28.04 -16.78 -12.14
C THR A 151 -29.41 -16.95 -12.82
N ARG A 152 -29.41 -17.55 -14.02
CA ARG A 152 -30.62 -17.97 -14.75
C ARG A 152 -31.06 -19.35 -14.31
N ILE A 153 -32.24 -19.47 -13.70
CA ILE A 153 -32.83 -20.75 -13.29
C ILE A 153 -33.92 -21.21 -14.28
N SER A 154 -34.59 -20.27 -14.96
CA SER A 154 -35.55 -20.53 -16.03
C SER A 154 -35.49 -19.43 -17.10
N ASN A 155 -36.20 -19.62 -18.23
CA ASN A 155 -36.29 -18.61 -19.30
C ASN A 155 -36.99 -17.29 -18.88
N GLU A 156 -37.56 -17.21 -17.68
CA GLU A 156 -38.37 -16.06 -17.24
C GLU A 156 -37.93 -15.43 -15.92
N ARG A 157 -36.94 -16.00 -15.19
CA ARG A 157 -36.51 -15.45 -13.88
C ARG A 157 -35.00 -15.52 -13.67
N GLU A 158 -34.39 -14.34 -13.56
CA GLU A 158 -33.04 -14.14 -13.06
C GLU A 158 -33.09 -13.83 -11.55
N TYR A 159 -32.17 -14.43 -10.79
CA TYR A 159 -32.01 -14.14 -9.37
C TYR A 159 -30.57 -13.72 -9.09
N LEU A 160 -30.40 -12.83 -8.12
CA LEU A 160 -29.08 -12.50 -7.58
C LEU A 160 -28.47 -13.72 -6.91
N SER A 161 -27.29 -14.13 -7.38
CA SER A 161 -26.47 -15.19 -6.76
C SER A 161 -25.70 -14.68 -5.55
N ARG A 162 -25.47 -13.36 -5.46
CA ARG A 162 -24.90 -12.68 -4.30
C ARG A 162 -25.57 -11.33 -4.10
N ALA A 163 -25.98 -11.02 -2.88
CA ALA A 163 -26.50 -9.72 -2.48
C ALA A 163 -26.29 -9.49 -0.98
N MET A 164 -26.27 -8.21 -0.57
CA MET A 164 -26.21 -7.82 0.83
C MET A 164 -27.46 -8.32 1.58
N GLY A 165 -27.27 -8.90 2.76
CA GLY A 165 -28.35 -9.34 3.65
C GLY A 165 -28.91 -10.74 3.36
N VAL A 166 -28.46 -11.43 2.30
CA VAL A 166 -28.96 -12.78 1.94
C VAL A 166 -28.35 -13.87 2.81
N GLU A 167 -27.03 -13.84 3.02
CA GLU A 167 -26.28 -14.83 3.78
C GLU A 167 -25.50 -14.16 4.92
N LEU A 168 -25.15 -14.92 5.96
CA LEU A 168 -24.43 -14.38 7.12
C LEU A 168 -22.99 -13.98 6.77
N GLU A 169 -22.35 -14.77 5.91
CA GLU A 169 -21.04 -14.50 5.33
C GLU A 169 -21.23 -13.99 3.91
N ILE A 170 -20.44 -13.00 3.51
CA ILE A 170 -20.56 -12.35 2.21
C ILE A 170 -19.22 -12.39 1.50
N GLU A 171 -19.27 -12.80 0.24
CA GLU A 171 -18.14 -12.69 -0.67
C GLU A 171 -18.23 -11.33 -1.37
N ILE A 172 -17.18 -10.53 -1.22
CA ILE A 172 -17.09 -9.17 -1.76
C ILE A 172 -16.08 -9.20 -2.90
N ASP A 173 -16.53 -8.91 -4.12
CA ASP A 173 -15.62 -8.75 -5.24
C ASP A 173 -14.82 -7.45 -5.02
N TYR A 174 -13.50 -7.55 -5.16
CA TYR A 174 -12.57 -6.45 -4.95
C TYR A 174 -11.50 -6.44 -6.03
N HIS A 175 -11.31 -5.27 -6.64
CA HIS A 175 -10.12 -4.97 -7.43
C HIS A 175 -9.74 -3.51 -7.28
N SER A 176 -8.54 -3.16 -7.73
CA SER A 176 -8.04 -1.78 -7.73
C SER A 176 -7.28 -1.50 -9.00
N LEU A 177 -7.34 -0.26 -9.49
CA LEU A 177 -6.68 0.19 -10.71
C LEU A 177 -6.08 1.59 -10.53
N THR A 178 -5.14 1.95 -11.41
CA THR A 178 -4.55 3.30 -11.44
C THR A 178 -5.44 4.25 -12.23
N VAL A 179 -5.58 5.46 -11.70
CA VAL A 179 -6.45 6.53 -12.21
C VAL A 179 -5.60 7.55 -12.95
N GLU A 180 -6.13 8.05 -14.05
CA GLU A 180 -5.57 9.14 -14.86
C GLU A 180 -6.45 10.40 -14.73
N ALA A 181 -5.84 11.58 -14.96
CA ALA A 181 -6.63 12.81 -15.03
C ALA A 181 -7.51 12.78 -16.28
N GLY A 182 -8.79 13.09 -16.12
CA GLY A 182 -9.80 12.97 -17.17
C GLY A 182 -10.58 11.65 -17.15
N ASP A 183 -10.19 10.68 -16.32
CA ASP A 183 -11.00 9.48 -16.09
C ASP A 183 -12.41 9.86 -15.64
N LEU A 184 -13.41 9.16 -16.18
CA LEU A 184 -14.80 9.32 -15.79
C LEU A 184 -15.39 7.98 -15.40
N PHE A 185 -15.75 7.84 -14.13
CA PHE A 185 -16.42 6.68 -13.61
C PHE A 185 -17.94 6.85 -13.73
N PHE A 186 -18.61 5.79 -14.18
CA PHE A 186 -20.06 5.74 -14.32
C PHE A 186 -20.60 4.56 -13.52
N LEU A 187 -21.46 4.83 -12.55
CA LEU A 187 -22.12 3.84 -11.71
C LEU A 187 -23.62 3.84 -12.04
N CYS A 188 -24.23 2.68 -12.24
CA CYS A 188 -25.66 2.62 -12.59
C CYS A 188 -26.36 1.32 -12.14
N THR A 189 -27.68 1.39 -11.98
CA THR A 189 -28.57 0.25 -11.78
C THR A 189 -29.09 -0.31 -13.10
N ASP A 190 -29.77 -1.46 -13.05
CA ASP A 190 -30.31 -2.17 -14.21
C ASP A 190 -31.39 -1.39 -14.95
N GLY A 191 -32.16 -0.57 -14.24
CA GLY A 191 -33.07 0.40 -14.82
C GLY A 191 -32.40 1.40 -15.78
N VAL A 192 -31.07 1.51 -15.77
CA VAL A 192 -30.29 2.24 -16.79
C VAL A 192 -29.66 1.28 -17.81
N TYR A 193 -28.80 0.36 -17.38
CA TYR A 193 -27.94 -0.39 -18.30
C TYR A 193 -28.67 -1.46 -19.13
N GLU A 194 -29.89 -1.86 -18.75
CA GLU A 194 -30.71 -2.75 -19.58
C GLU A 194 -31.42 -2.02 -20.73
N PHE A 195 -31.59 -0.70 -20.61
CA PHE A 195 -32.38 0.11 -21.54
C PHE A 195 -31.53 1.07 -22.36
N VAL A 196 -30.43 1.58 -21.80
CA VAL A 196 -29.51 2.50 -22.46
C VAL A 196 -28.23 1.77 -22.83
N ASP A 197 -27.98 1.61 -24.12
CA ASP A 197 -26.76 1.00 -24.62
C ASP A 197 -25.52 1.88 -24.43
N GLU A 198 -24.34 1.25 -24.45
CA GLU A 198 -23.04 1.88 -24.25
C GLU A 198 -22.73 2.99 -25.27
N ALA A 199 -23.29 2.90 -26.49
CA ALA A 199 -23.07 3.90 -27.54
C ALA A 199 -23.78 5.22 -27.20
N HIS A 200 -25.02 5.16 -26.72
CA HIS A 200 -25.75 6.35 -26.26
C HIS A 200 -25.10 6.95 -25.01
N ILE A 201 -24.65 6.13 -24.06
CA ILE A 201 -23.96 6.61 -22.85
C ILE A 201 -22.67 7.35 -23.24
N THR A 202 -21.86 6.74 -24.12
CA THR A 202 -20.62 7.34 -24.61
C THR A 202 -20.87 8.66 -25.34
N GLN A 203 -21.93 8.72 -26.16
CA GLN A 203 -22.30 9.94 -26.87
C GLN A 203 -22.72 11.06 -25.90
N ALA A 204 -23.51 10.74 -24.87
CA ALA A 204 -23.93 11.69 -23.85
C ALA A 204 -22.73 12.24 -23.05
N ILE A 205 -21.78 11.35 -22.66
CA ILE A 205 -20.54 11.75 -21.97
C ILE A 205 -19.75 12.78 -22.80
N VAL A 206 -19.61 12.56 -24.11
CA VAL A 206 -18.83 13.44 -25.00
C VAL A 206 -19.51 14.80 -25.21
N GLN A 207 -20.84 14.86 -25.19
CA GLN A 207 -21.60 16.08 -25.45
C GLN A 207 -21.78 16.97 -24.21
N SER A 208 -21.72 16.38 -23.01
CA SER A 208 -22.00 17.10 -21.79
C SER A 208 -20.80 17.86 -21.24
N THR A 209 -21.06 19.05 -20.68
CA THR A 209 -20.08 19.85 -19.92
C THR A 209 -20.39 19.87 -18.42
N ASN A 210 -21.50 19.27 -17.99
CA ASN A 210 -21.96 19.27 -16.61
C ASN A 210 -22.50 17.90 -16.22
N LEU A 211 -21.90 17.27 -15.21
CA LEU A 211 -22.20 15.90 -14.85
C LEU A 211 -23.58 15.73 -14.21
N GLU A 212 -24.12 16.74 -13.52
CA GLU A 212 -25.48 16.69 -12.99
C GLU A 212 -26.53 16.65 -14.13
N THR A 213 -26.31 17.45 -15.18
CA THR A 213 -27.15 17.45 -16.37
C THR A 213 -27.03 16.13 -17.13
N LEU A 214 -25.80 15.60 -17.26
CA LEU A 214 -25.55 14.28 -17.86
C LEU A 214 -26.30 13.18 -17.10
N SER A 215 -26.25 13.17 -15.77
CA SER A 215 -27.00 12.20 -14.96
C SER A 215 -28.51 12.27 -15.24
N GLN A 216 -29.07 13.47 -15.34
CA GLN A 216 -30.49 13.65 -15.65
C GLN A 216 -30.84 13.19 -17.07
N GLU A 217 -30.01 13.53 -18.07
CA GLU A 217 -30.19 13.10 -19.47
C GLU A 217 -30.21 11.58 -19.61
N ILE A 218 -29.33 10.86 -18.91
CA ILE A 218 -29.29 9.39 -18.92
C ILE A 218 -30.56 8.80 -18.28
N VAL A 219 -31.03 9.39 -17.19
CA VAL A 219 -32.28 8.98 -16.54
C VAL A 219 -33.48 9.19 -17.45
N ASP A 220 -33.57 10.36 -18.09
CA ASP A 220 -34.66 10.71 -19.01
C ASP A 220 -34.63 9.79 -20.25
N LEU A 221 -33.45 9.49 -20.79
CA LEU A 221 -33.29 8.56 -21.91
C LEU A 221 -33.71 7.13 -21.53
N ALA A 222 -33.40 6.66 -20.33
CA ALA A 222 -33.84 5.36 -19.85
C ALA A 222 -35.38 5.30 -19.72
N LEU A 223 -36.00 6.37 -19.22
CA LEU A 223 -37.47 6.50 -19.19
C LEU A 223 -38.07 6.47 -20.59
N GLU A 224 -37.52 7.23 -21.53
CA GLU A 224 -37.99 7.30 -22.92
C GLU A 224 -37.87 5.94 -23.64
N LYS A 225 -36.81 5.18 -23.32
CA LYS A 225 -36.62 3.81 -23.83
C LYS A 225 -37.47 2.77 -23.10
N GLY A 226 -38.34 3.18 -22.18
CA GLY A 226 -39.34 2.33 -21.54
C GLY A 226 -38.82 1.52 -20.36
N SER A 227 -37.83 2.04 -19.63
CA SER A 227 -37.37 1.42 -18.38
C SER A 227 -38.54 1.20 -17.41
N ASN A 228 -38.62 -0.03 -16.89
CA ASN A 228 -39.71 -0.49 -16.03
C ASN A 228 -39.29 -0.66 -14.56
N ASP A 229 -38.10 -0.18 -14.20
CA ASP A 229 -37.54 -0.25 -12.85
C ASP A 229 -37.23 1.14 -12.27
N ASN A 230 -36.63 1.19 -11.08
CA ASN A 230 -35.99 2.38 -10.54
C ASN A 230 -34.75 2.71 -11.37
N ILE A 231 -34.49 4.00 -11.57
CA ILE A 231 -33.49 4.46 -12.52
C ILE A 231 -32.50 5.33 -11.78
N SER A 232 -31.29 4.82 -11.59
CA SER A 232 -30.25 5.49 -10.82
C SER A 232 -28.90 5.45 -11.52
N CYS A 233 -28.24 6.60 -11.54
CA CYS A 233 -26.87 6.69 -11.99
C CYS A 233 -26.06 7.75 -11.24
N LEU A 234 -24.74 7.59 -11.27
CA LEU A 234 -23.75 8.51 -10.74
C LEU A 234 -22.57 8.59 -11.69
N PHE A 235 -22.17 9.81 -12.03
CA PHE A 235 -20.95 10.12 -12.77
C PHE A 235 -19.94 10.78 -11.84
N LEU A 236 -18.67 10.41 -11.97
CA LEU A 236 -17.57 11.00 -11.21
C LEU A 236 -16.36 11.15 -12.14
N SER A 237 -16.00 12.39 -12.44
CA SER A 237 -14.83 12.73 -13.25
C SER A 237 -13.66 13.15 -12.37
N VAL A 238 -12.46 12.71 -12.75
CA VAL A 238 -11.20 13.01 -12.08
C VAL A 238 -10.57 14.23 -12.76
N ASP A 239 -10.92 15.43 -12.28
CA ASP A 239 -10.49 16.70 -12.88
C ASP A 239 -8.98 16.93 -12.73
N ALA A 240 -8.42 16.57 -11.56
CA ALA A 240 -7.00 16.63 -11.32
C ALA A 240 -6.60 15.60 -10.28
N LEU A 241 -5.52 14.87 -10.57
CA LEU A 241 -4.85 14.05 -9.60
C LEU A 241 -3.84 14.89 -8.80
N PRO A 242 -3.56 14.52 -7.55
CA PRO A 242 -2.42 15.09 -6.84
C PRO A 242 -1.15 14.83 -7.68
N LEU A 243 -0.37 15.89 -7.96
CA LEU A 243 0.86 15.88 -8.79
C LEU A 243 1.66 14.56 -8.63
N LEU A 244 1.95 13.76 -9.66
CA LEU A 244 1.90 13.93 -11.13
C LEU A 244 1.27 12.72 -11.85
N ASP A 245 0.86 12.91 -13.11
CA ASP A 245 0.64 11.84 -14.08
C ASP A 245 1.99 11.25 -14.52
N GLU A 246 2.10 9.92 -14.58
CA GLU A 246 3.33 9.22 -14.94
C GLU A 246 3.65 9.43 -16.42
N ASP A 247 2.69 9.26 -17.31
CA ASP A 247 2.94 9.28 -18.74
C ASP A 247 3.39 10.65 -19.25
N SER A 248 2.88 11.75 -18.70
CA SER A 248 3.37 13.10 -19.03
C SER A 248 4.79 13.37 -18.49
N PHE A 249 5.09 12.92 -17.27
CA PHE A 249 6.42 13.05 -16.68
C PHE A 249 7.47 12.25 -17.47
N TYR A 250 7.15 11.01 -17.85
CA TYR A 250 8.02 10.16 -18.64
C TYR A 250 8.16 10.64 -20.09
N ARG A 251 7.08 11.12 -20.72
CA ARG A 251 7.16 11.71 -22.07
C ARG A 251 8.06 12.95 -22.13
N GLU A 252 8.01 13.83 -21.13
CA GLU A 252 8.92 14.98 -21.07
C GLU A 252 10.38 14.51 -20.98
N LEU A 253 10.66 13.59 -20.07
CA LEU A 253 12.02 13.17 -19.76
C LEU A 253 12.67 12.27 -20.81
N THR A 254 11.89 11.40 -21.46
CA THR A 254 12.38 10.51 -22.54
C THR A 254 12.80 11.28 -23.80
N THR A 255 12.38 12.54 -23.95
CA THR A 255 12.85 13.41 -25.05
C THR A 255 14.22 14.03 -24.79
N LEU A 256 14.71 14.00 -23.55
CA LEU A 256 16.00 14.60 -23.18
C LEU A 256 17.15 13.64 -23.49
N PRO A 257 18.25 14.11 -24.10
CA PRO A 257 19.44 13.29 -24.32
C PRO A 257 20.16 13.01 -23.01
N PHE A 258 20.97 11.96 -22.97
CA PHE A 258 21.89 11.74 -21.85
C PHE A 258 22.94 12.86 -21.81
N PRO A 259 23.38 13.29 -20.62
CA PRO A 259 24.36 14.35 -20.50
C PRO A 259 25.73 13.90 -21.02
N PRO A 260 26.54 14.82 -21.58
CA PRO A 260 27.92 14.51 -21.94
C PRO A 260 28.74 14.19 -20.69
N PRO A 261 29.93 13.58 -20.81
CA PRO A 261 30.82 13.35 -19.68
C PRO A 261 31.13 14.66 -18.92
N LEU A 262 30.71 14.73 -17.66
CA LEU A 262 30.85 15.91 -16.82
C LEU A 262 32.16 15.86 -16.02
N SER A 263 32.89 16.97 -15.98
CA SER A 263 34.14 17.14 -15.22
C SER A 263 34.05 18.35 -14.27
N PRO A 264 34.82 18.35 -13.16
CA PRO A 264 34.90 19.51 -12.28
C PRO A 264 35.22 20.80 -13.06
N GLY A 265 34.49 21.88 -12.76
CA GLY A 265 34.60 23.15 -13.47
C GLY A 265 33.62 23.34 -14.63
N MET A 266 32.98 22.27 -15.12
CA MET A 266 31.94 22.37 -16.15
C MET A 266 30.63 22.92 -15.59
N GLN A 267 29.72 23.26 -16.49
CA GLN A 267 28.39 23.76 -16.16
C GLN A 267 27.33 23.03 -16.99
N LEU A 268 26.21 22.68 -16.36
CA LEU A 268 25.02 22.13 -17.03
C LEU A 268 23.78 22.82 -16.45
N ASP A 269 22.99 23.49 -17.30
CA ASP A 269 21.71 24.12 -16.95
C ASP A 269 21.74 25.03 -15.70
N GLY A 270 22.82 25.79 -15.53
CA GLY A 270 23.02 26.69 -14.39
C GLY A 270 23.56 26.01 -13.11
N TYR A 271 23.98 24.75 -13.20
CA TYR A 271 24.66 24.02 -12.14
C TYR A 271 26.14 23.85 -12.46
N HIS A 272 27.01 24.34 -11.57
CA HIS A 272 28.45 24.18 -11.69
C HIS A 272 28.90 22.85 -11.07
N ILE A 273 29.62 22.04 -11.82
CA ILE A 273 30.14 20.75 -11.35
C ILE A 273 31.33 20.99 -10.43
N VAL A 274 31.14 20.76 -9.12
CA VAL A 274 32.19 20.96 -8.11
C VAL A 274 33.14 19.78 -8.11
N ARG A 275 32.60 18.56 -8.02
CA ARG A 275 33.37 17.30 -8.05
C ARG A 275 32.46 16.10 -8.27
N GLU A 276 33.05 15.00 -8.70
CA GLU A 276 32.41 13.68 -8.63
C GLU A 276 32.33 13.23 -7.16
N VAL A 277 31.16 12.69 -6.78
CA VAL A 277 30.90 12.08 -5.48
C VAL A 277 31.01 10.57 -5.57
N HIS A 278 30.41 9.99 -6.61
CA HIS A 278 30.42 8.56 -6.85
C HIS A 278 30.19 8.28 -8.33
N ALA A 279 30.93 7.32 -8.89
CA ALA A 279 30.64 6.73 -10.19
C ALA A 279 30.40 5.23 -10.00
N SER A 280 29.19 4.79 -10.36
CA SER A 280 28.86 3.38 -10.47
C SER A 280 28.72 3.01 -11.94
N LYS A 281 28.63 1.70 -12.25
CA LYS A 281 28.30 1.27 -13.62
C LYS A 281 27.00 1.90 -14.12
N ARG A 282 26.06 2.16 -13.21
CA ARG A 282 24.66 2.54 -13.48
C ARG A 282 24.36 4.02 -13.29
N SER A 283 25.23 4.83 -12.71
CA SER A 283 24.94 6.27 -12.53
C SER A 283 26.21 7.00 -12.15
N GLN A 284 26.26 8.27 -12.51
CA GLN A 284 27.28 9.19 -12.05
C GLN A 284 26.63 10.23 -11.15
N VAL A 285 27.27 10.52 -10.02
CA VAL A 285 26.76 11.40 -8.97
C VAL A 285 27.76 12.50 -8.75
N TYR A 286 27.33 13.74 -8.93
CA TYR A 286 28.15 14.93 -8.82
C TYR A 286 27.65 15.84 -7.69
N LEU A 287 28.59 16.44 -6.97
CA LEU A 287 28.30 17.61 -6.15
C LEU A 287 28.27 18.82 -7.08
N VAL A 288 27.16 19.54 -7.06
CA VAL A 288 26.97 20.73 -7.91
C VAL A 288 26.62 21.95 -7.06
N SER A 289 26.99 23.13 -7.53
CA SER A 289 26.58 24.40 -6.95
C SER A 289 25.62 25.11 -7.89
N ASP A 290 24.47 25.53 -7.37
CA ASP A 290 23.49 26.31 -8.14
C ASP A 290 23.93 27.77 -8.22
N GLU A 291 24.04 28.32 -9.43
CA GLU A 291 24.54 29.69 -9.64
C GLU A 291 23.65 30.77 -9.03
N GLU A 292 22.34 30.54 -9.01
CA GLU A 292 21.36 31.54 -8.55
C GLU A 292 21.28 31.58 -7.02
N SER A 293 21.20 30.42 -6.36
CA SER A 293 21.10 30.35 -4.90
C SER A 293 22.43 30.20 -4.17
N SER A 294 23.53 29.94 -4.90
CA SER A 294 24.84 29.56 -4.34
C SER A 294 24.77 28.36 -3.38
N LYS A 295 23.71 27.53 -3.46
CA LYS A 295 23.54 26.33 -2.64
C LYS A 295 24.10 25.11 -3.35
N ASN A 296 24.59 24.17 -2.55
CA ASN A 296 25.06 22.88 -3.05
C ASN A 296 23.92 21.88 -3.16
N PHE A 297 23.96 21.09 -4.21
CA PHE A 297 23.02 20.01 -4.51
C PHE A 297 23.78 18.77 -5.00
N ILE A 298 23.07 17.66 -5.10
CA ILE A 298 23.56 16.48 -5.80
C ILE A 298 22.88 16.41 -7.17
N MET A 299 23.69 16.20 -8.21
CA MET A 299 23.22 15.88 -9.56
C MET A 299 23.52 14.42 -9.84
N LYS A 300 22.47 13.64 -10.08
CA LYS A 300 22.57 12.25 -10.54
C LYS A 300 22.29 12.22 -12.04
N THR A 301 23.19 11.63 -12.80
CA THR A 301 23.04 11.43 -14.24
C THR A 301 23.00 9.95 -14.58
N PRO A 302 22.25 9.57 -15.63
CA PRO A 302 22.27 8.21 -16.11
C PRO A 302 23.63 7.87 -16.73
N SER A 303 24.00 6.60 -16.72
CA SER A 303 25.26 6.13 -17.28
C SER A 303 25.11 5.87 -18.78
N LEU A 304 26.01 6.43 -19.59
CA LEU A 304 26.05 6.21 -21.05
C LEU A 304 26.13 4.73 -21.45
N ASN A 305 26.60 3.86 -20.55
CA ASN A 305 26.64 2.41 -20.79
C ASN A 305 25.24 1.76 -20.92
N PHE A 306 24.18 2.48 -20.56
CA PHE A 306 22.80 2.00 -20.52
C PHE A 306 21.85 2.92 -21.31
N GLU A 307 22.36 3.69 -22.27
CA GLU A 307 21.55 4.59 -23.10
C GLU A 307 20.52 3.86 -23.98
N ASP A 308 20.81 2.60 -24.34
CA ASP A 308 19.94 1.73 -25.13
C ASP A 308 19.13 0.74 -24.26
N ASP A 309 19.10 0.89 -22.94
CA ASP A 309 18.38 0.01 -22.01
C ASP A 309 17.11 0.71 -21.49
N PRO A 310 15.92 0.42 -22.07
CA PRO A 310 14.68 1.08 -21.69
C PRO A 310 14.27 0.80 -20.25
N LEU A 311 14.58 -0.39 -19.71
CA LEU A 311 14.24 -0.76 -18.34
C LEU A 311 15.08 0.04 -17.34
N TYR A 312 16.36 0.24 -17.65
CA TYR A 312 17.22 1.09 -16.85
C TYR A 312 16.76 2.55 -16.86
N ILE A 313 16.42 3.09 -18.04
CA ILE A 313 15.90 4.45 -18.18
C ILE A 313 14.61 4.59 -17.36
N ASP A 314 13.70 3.63 -17.49
CA ASP A 314 12.45 3.60 -16.73
C ASP A 314 12.69 3.68 -15.21
N LEU A 315 13.59 2.86 -14.68
CA LEU A 315 13.94 2.88 -13.26
C LEU A 315 14.60 4.20 -12.81
N PHE A 316 15.41 4.82 -13.67
CA PHE A 316 16.02 6.12 -13.39
C PHE A 316 14.96 7.23 -13.29
N LEU A 317 14.01 7.24 -14.23
CA LEU A 317 12.89 8.18 -14.23
C LEU A 317 11.94 7.93 -13.06
N HIS A 318 11.69 6.67 -12.75
CA HIS A 318 10.86 6.23 -11.64
C HIS A 318 11.35 6.76 -10.29
N GLU A 319 12.68 6.82 -10.10
CA GLU A 319 13.27 7.42 -8.91
C GLU A 319 12.91 8.90 -8.76
N GLU A 320 13.13 9.73 -9.78
CA GLU A 320 12.75 11.15 -9.72
C GLU A 320 11.24 11.30 -9.51
N TRP A 321 10.44 10.48 -10.19
CA TRP A 321 8.99 10.46 -10.05
C TRP A 321 8.56 10.22 -8.60
N ILE A 322 9.11 9.18 -7.95
CA ILE A 322 8.78 8.90 -6.54
C ILE A 322 9.24 10.06 -5.67
N GLY A 323 10.50 10.45 -5.78
CA GLY A 323 11.10 11.42 -4.86
C GLY A 323 10.43 12.78 -4.88
N ARG A 324 9.88 13.20 -6.02
CA ARG A 324 9.09 14.45 -6.12
C ARG A 324 7.78 14.45 -5.32
N ARG A 325 7.27 13.27 -4.96
CA ARG A 325 6.04 13.10 -4.16
C ARG A 325 6.31 12.96 -2.67
N ILE A 326 7.57 12.77 -2.30
CA ILE A 326 7.96 12.55 -0.90
C ILE A 326 8.39 13.87 -0.28
N ASN A 327 7.67 14.30 0.74
CA ASN A 327 8.10 15.38 1.63
C ASN A 327 8.17 14.86 3.07
N ASN A 328 9.35 14.42 3.48
CA ASN A 328 9.62 13.92 4.83
C ASN A 328 11.07 14.23 5.22
N PRO A 329 11.36 14.72 6.44
CA PRO A 329 12.73 15.03 6.88
C PRO A 329 13.69 13.83 6.82
N HIS A 330 13.17 12.61 6.92
CA HIS A 330 13.90 11.34 6.91
C HIS A 330 13.96 10.64 5.54
N VAL A 331 13.54 11.32 4.48
CA VAL A 331 13.73 10.86 3.10
C VAL A 331 14.40 12.00 2.32
N MET A 332 15.34 11.67 1.44
CA MET A 332 16.03 12.65 0.62
C MET A 332 15.03 13.39 -0.27
N GLN A 333 15.12 14.72 -0.25
CA GLN A 333 14.31 15.58 -1.07
C GLN A 333 14.85 15.62 -2.51
N VAL A 334 13.98 15.28 -3.46
CA VAL A 334 14.21 15.52 -4.89
C VAL A 334 13.70 16.92 -5.25
N MET A 335 14.54 17.70 -5.91
CA MET A 335 14.25 19.08 -6.26
C MET A 335 13.45 19.13 -7.56
N ALA A 336 12.33 19.86 -7.55
CA ALA A 336 11.60 20.13 -8.78
C ALA A 336 12.47 20.96 -9.75
N PRO A 337 12.45 20.66 -11.06
CA PRO A 337 13.19 21.43 -12.05
C PRO A 337 12.75 22.89 -12.03
N ARG A 338 13.71 23.80 -11.90
CA ARG A 338 13.47 25.26 -11.92
C ARG A 338 13.75 25.90 -13.27
N ARG A 339 14.43 25.16 -14.14
CA ARG A 339 14.93 25.60 -15.45
C ARG A 339 14.63 24.50 -16.46
N GLN A 340 14.55 24.89 -17.73
CA GLN A 340 14.44 23.92 -18.81
C GLN A 340 15.72 23.08 -18.85
N ARG A 341 15.55 21.76 -18.83
CA ARG A 341 16.65 20.80 -18.92
C ARG A 341 17.09 20.64 -20.37
N THR A 342 18.39 20.57 -20.59
CA THR A 342 19.00 20.24 -21.89
C THR A 342 19.47 18.79 -21.97
N ALA A 343 19.55 18.10 -20.83
CA ALA A 343 19.91 16.70 -20.72
C ALA A 343 19.16 16.02 -19.55
N LEU A 344 19.17 14.69 -19.53
CA LEU A 344 18.53 13.88 -18.49
C LEU A 344 19.39 13.87 -17.22
N TYR A 345 18.89 14.48 -16.15
CA TYR A 345 19.48 14.43 -14.81
C TYR A 345 18.44 14.71 -13.73
N THR A 346 18.77 14.27 -12.51
CA THR A 346 17.97 14.48 -11.30
C THR A 346 18.76 15.31 -10.29
N ILE A 347 18.12 16.35 -9.73
CA ILE A 347 18.71 17.18 -8.67
C ILE A 347 18.09 16.79 -7.33
N THR A 348 18.94 16.57 -6.34
CA THR A 348 18.51 16.27 -4.96
C THR A 348 19.23 17.16 -3.96
N GLU A 349 18.71 17.25 -2.74
CA GLU A 349 19.39 17.95 -1.66
C GLU A 349 20.81 17.39 -1.41
N TYR A 350 21.77 18.26 -1.10
CA TYR A 350 23.07 17.82 -0.65
C TYR A 350 23.04 17.46 0.83
N ILE A 351 23.21 16.17 1.13
CA ILE A 351 23.31 15.68 2.51
C ILE A 351 24.78 15.62 2.89
N GLU A 352 25.19 16.55 3.76
CA GLU A 352 26.54 16.57 4.29
C GLU A 352 26.65 15.59 5.45
N GLY A 353 27.20 14.40 5.20
CA GLY A 353 27.23 13.31 6.16
C GLY A 353 27.87 12.03 5.63
N ASP A 354 27.74 10.96 6.41
CA ASP A 354 28.23 9.62 6.06
C ASP A 354 27.05 8.67 5.79
N THR A 355 27.30 7.60 5.03
CA THR A 355 26.31 6.52 4.92
C THR A 355 26.19 5.76 6.24
N LEU A 356 25.05 5.10 6.48
CA LEU A 356 24.87 4.26 7.65
C LEU A 356 25.87 3.10 7.65
N ARG A 357 26.26 2.58 6.48
CA ARG A 357 27.37 1.62 6.35
C ARG A 357 28.67 2.16 6.96
N GLN A 358 29.10 3.34 6.52
CA GLN A 358 30.30 3.99 7.05
C GLN A 358 30.19 4.26 8.56
N TRP A 359 28.99 4.60 9.03
CA TRP A 359 28.73 4.78 10.44
C TRP A 359 28.85 3.48 11.23
N ILE A 360 28.29 2.37 10.75
CA ILE A 360 28.40 1.02 11.36
C ILE A 360 29.88 0.62 11.48
N ASP A 361 30.65 0.79 10.41
CA ASP A 361 32.06 0.39 10.38
C ASP A 361 32.92 1.18 11.38
N ARG A 362 32.59 2.47 11.61
CA ARG A 362 33.28 3.32 12.59
C ARG A 362 32.77 3.14 14.02
N ASN A 363 31.58 2.58 14.20
CA ASN A 363 30.93 2.39 15.50
C ASN A 363 30.61 0.91 15.72
N PRO A 364 31.60 0.03 15.91
CA PRO A 364 31.38 -1.41 16.02
C PRO A 364 30.64 -1.85 17.29
N ASN A 365 30.58 -0.99 18.32
CA ASN A 365 29.86 -1.24 19.57
C ASN A 365 29.06 0.00 19.99
N PRO A 366 28.02 0.39 19.24
CA PRO A 366 27.28 1.60 19.52
C PRO A 366 26.41 1.43 20.78
N ALA A 367 26.14 2.53 21.47
CA ALA A 367 25.21 2.50 22.60
C ALA A 367 23.79 2.17 22.12
N LEU A 368 23.08 1.32 22.87
CA LEU A 368 21.74 0.85 22.49
C LEU A 368 20.77 2.01 22.20
N HIS A 369 20.79 3.07 23.00
CA HIS A 369 19.91 4.23 22.80
C HIS A 369 20.17 4.94 21.46
N THR A 370 21.42 4.95 20.97
CA THR A 370 21.78 5.54 19.67
C THR A 370 21.18 4.72 18.54
N VAL A 371 21.30 3.39 18.60
CA VAL A 371 20.73 2.49 17.60
C VAL A 371 19.20 2.59 17.56
N LEU A 372 18.56 2.66 18.72
CA LEU A 372 17.11 2.86 18.81
C LEU A 372 16.67 4.23 18.27
N GLY A 373 17.49 5.27 18.44
CA GLY A 373 17.26 6.58 17.82
C GLY A 373 17.33 6.55 16.29
N ILE A 374 18.32 5.83 15.73
CA ILE A 374 18.44 5.59 14.28
C ILE A 374 17.23 4.80 13.76
N ALA A 375 16.85 3.73 14.46
CA ALA A 375 15.68 2.91 14.12
C ALA A 375 14.39 3.75 14.11
N ASP A 376 14.23 4.67 15.06
CA ASP A 376 13.07 5.55 15.13
C ASP A 376 12.95 6.44 13.89
N GLN A 377 14.04 7.07 13.49
CA GLN A 377 14.09 7.93 12.29
C GLN A 377 13.84 7.12 11.01
N LEU A 378 14.41 5.92 10.89
CA LEU A 378 14.13 5.01 9.77
C LEU A 378 12.65 4.64 9.69
N ILE A 379 12.03 4.31 10.82
CA ILE A 379 10.59 4.03 10.90
C ILE A 379 9.77 5.23 10.45
N GLN A 380 10.16 6.46 10.85
CA GLN A 380 9.48 7.67 10.41
C GLN A 380 9.58 7.89 8.88
N GLY A 381 10.73 7.59 8.27
CA GLY A 381 10.90 7.61 6.81
C GLY A 381 10.06 6.54 6.10
N LEU A 382 10.16 5.28 6.54
CA LEU A 382 9.41 4.15 5.95
C LEU A 382 7.89 4.29 6.06
N ARG A 383 7.39 4.93 7.12
CA ARG A 383 5.95 5.22 7.24
C ARG A 383 5.43 6.13 6.13
N THR A 384 6.28 6.97 5.54
CA THR A 384 5.88 7.78 4.39
C THR A 384 5.64 6.91 3.16
N PHE A 385 6.55 5.98 2.83
CA PHE A 385 6.34 5.00 1.76
C PHE A 385 5.07 4.19 1.99
N GLN A 386 4.86 3.67 3.21
CA GLN A 386 3.67 2.90 3.56
C GLN A 386 2.36 3.69 3.35
N ARG A 387 2.32 4.98 3.74
CA ARG A 387 1.13 5.84 3.58
C ARG A 387 0.80 6.11 2.12
N MET A 388 1.81 6.13 1.27
CA MET A 388 1.69 6.31 -0.17
C MET A 388 1.53 4.99 -0.93
N GLU A 389 1.32 3.87 -0.21
CA GLU A 389 1.16 2.53 -0.79
C GLU A 389 2.36 2.09 -1.64
N MET A 390 3.55 2.54 -1.22
CA MET A 390 4.84 2.22 -1.79
C MET A 390 5.62 1.25 -0.88
N ILE A 391 6.38 0.35 -1.49
CA ILE A 391 7.33 -0.55 -0.82
C ILE A 391 8.73 -0.16 -1.29
N HIS A 392 9.67 0.10 -0.38
CA HIS A 392 11.01 0.60 -0.74
C HIS A 392 11.85 -0.46 -1.50
N GLN A 393 11.76 -1.73 -1.09
CA GLN A 393 12.41 -2.90 -1.71
C GLN A 393 13.94 -3.00 -1.57
N ASP A 394 14.69 -1.90 -1.60
CA ASP A 394 16.17 -1.92 -1.50
C ASP A 394 16.70 -1.17 -0.26
N LEU A 395 16.14 -1.46 0.92
CA LEU A 395 16.57 -0.82 2.15
C LEU A 395 17.84 -1.50 2.69
N LYS A 396 18.96 -0.77 2.68
CA LYS A 396 20.26 -1.22 3.17
C LYS A 396 21.10 -0.06 3.74
N PRO A 397 22.14 -0.31 4.56
CA PRO A 397 22.94 0.75 5.16
C PRO A 397 23.62 1.70 4.17
N GLU A 398 23.86 1.28 2.94
CA GLU A 398 24.43 2.09 1.87
C GLU A 398 23.44 3.14 1.33
N ASN A 399 22.13 2.85 1.41
CA ASN A 399 21.05 3.69 0.91
C ASN A 399 20.47 4.61 1.99
N ILE A 400 21.21 4.80 3.08
CA ILE A 400 20.83 5.60 4.24
C ILE A 400 21.99 6.53 4.56
N MET A 401 21.74 7.83 4.72
CA MET A 401 22.74 8.80 5.16
C MET A 401 22.39 9.38 6.52
N ILE A 402 23.40 9.72 7.30
CA ILE A 402 23.30 10.46 8.55
C ILE A 402 24.03 11.77 8.37
N ASP A 403 23.32 12.89 8.47
CA ASP A 403 23.90 14.23 8.35
C ASP A 403 24.73 14.62 9.59
N ARG A 404 25.45 15.74 9.49
CA ARG A 404 26.26 16.30 10.61
C ARG A 404 25.47 16.59 11.89
N PHE A 405 24.15 16.72 11.81
CA PHE A 405 23.26 16.98 12.95
C PHE A 405 22.64 15.70 13.52
N GLY A 406 22.94 14.53 12.94
CA GLY A 406 22.40 13.24 13.35
C GLY A 406 21.02 12.93 12.77
N THR A 407 20.57 13.71 11.77
CA THR A 407 19.33 13.43 11.03
C THR A 407 19.61 12.36 9.99
N LEU A 408 18.84 11.28 10.05
CA LEU A 408 18.89 10.21 9.09
C LEU A 408 17.99 10.51 7.90
N LYS A 409 18.48 10.21 6.69
CA LYS A 409 17.73 10.31 5.42
C LYS A 409 17.90 9.04 4.59
N ILE A 410 16.80 8.51 4.07
CA ILE A 410 16.78 7.44 3.06
C ILE A 410 17.04 8.09 1.69
N ILE A 411 18.02 7.59 0.92
CA ILE A 411 18.56 8.29 -0.27
C ILE A 411 18.36 7.57 -1.61
N ASP A 412 17.98 6.29 -1.66
CA ASP A 412 17.82 5.56 -2.93
C ASP A 412 16.50 4.78 -2.94
N PHE A 413 15.56 5.26 -3.76
CA PHE A 413 14.24 4.66 -3.93
C PHE A 413 13.97 4.28 -5.40
N GLY A 414 15.00 4.15 -6.24
CA GLY A 414 14.82 3.72 -7.64
C GLY A 414 14.23 2.32 -7.79
N SER A 415 14.39 1.47 -6.78
CA SER A 415 13.81 0.11 -6.73
C SER A 415 12.42 0.04 -6.11
N THR A 416 11.83 1.16 -5.70
CA THR A 416 10.54 1.18 -5.01
C THR A 416 9.43 0.58 -5.89
N LYS A 417 8.42 0.01 -5.26
CA LYS A 417 7.22 -0.53 -5.93
C LYS A 417 5.98 0.20 -5.48
N VAL A 418 5.18 0.66 -6.43
CA VAL A 418 3.87 1.27 -6.21
C VAL A 418 2.80 0.20 -6.43
N ALA A 419 1.90 -0.01 -5.47
CA ALA A 419 0.91 -1.08 -5.54
C ALA A 419 -0.05 -0.99 -6.76
N GLY A 420 -0.34 0.22 -7.23
CA GLY A 420 -1.23 0.46 -8.39
C GLY A 420 -0.58 0.31 -9.77
N LEU A 421 0.75 0.31 -9.84
CA LEU A 421 1.51 0.31 -11.10
C LEU A 421 2.18 -1.04 -11.42
N ALA A 422 1.97 -2.02 -10.55
CA ALA A 422 2.77 -3.23 -10.45
C ALA A 422 2.53 -4.29 -11.56
N GLU A 423 1.93 -3.93 -12.69
CA GLU A 423 1.63 -4.88 -13.78
C GLU A 423 2.72 -4.95 -14.86
N LEU A 424 3.65 -4.00 -14.95
CA LEU A 424 4.54 -3.90 -16.12
C LEU A 424 5.93 -4.52 -16.00
N VAL A 425 6.40 -4.90 -14.79
CA VAL A 425 7.75 -5.50 -14.64
C VAL A 425 7.72 -6.70 -13.70
N SER A 426 8.10 -7.87 -14.23
CA SER A 426 8.22 -9.11 -13.48
C SER A 426 9.20 -8.96 -12.31
N PRO A 427 8.90 -9.50 -11.11
CA PRO A 427 9.85 -9.57 -9.99
C PRO A 427 11.21 -10.17 -10.39
N LEU A 428 11.22 -11.07 -11.39
CA LEU A 428 12.41 -11.74 -11.92
C LEU A 428 13.32 -10.81 -12.75
N ASP A 429 12.77 -9.80 -13.43
CA ASP A 429 13.56 -8.85 -14.23
C ASP A 429 14.23 -7.79 -13.33
N ARG A 430 13.60 -7.47 -12.17
CA ARG A 430 14.19 -6.63 -11.12
C ARG A 430 15.25 -7.37 -10.27
N GLU A 431 15.16 -8.70 -10.13
CA GLU A 431 16.15 -9.52 -9.40
C GLU A 431 17.57 -9.39 -9.98
N ALA A 432 17.71 -9.23 -11.30
CA ALA A 432 19.01 -9.02 -11.95
C ALA A 432 19.66 -7.65 -11.59
N LEU A 433 18.88 -6.71 -11.04
CA LEU A 433 19.32 -5.37 -10.69
C LEU A 433 19.61 -5.17 -9.19
N LEU A 434 19.05 -5.97 -8.29
CA LEU A 434 19.17 -5.76 -6.84
C LEU A 434 20.53 -6.24 -6.32
N GLY A 435 21.44 -5.30 -6.14
CA GLY A 435 22.74 -5.54 -5.54
C GLY A 435 22.62 -5.73 -4.02
N THR A 436 22.94 -6.96 -3.58
CA THR A 436 23.26 -7.45 -2.22
C THR A 436 22.15 -8.23 -1.52
N GLU A 437 22.28 -9.56 -1.50
CA GLU A 437 21.37 -10.54 -0.88
C GLU A 437 21.20 -10.40 0.65
N SER A 438 21.99 -9.54 1.31
CA SER A 438 22.14 -9.55 2.79
C SER A 438 20.94 -8.95 3.55
N TYR A 439 20.21 -8.01 2.95
CA TYR A 439 19.04 -7.35 3.59
C TYR A 439 17.71 -7.76 2.94
N THR A 440 17.78 -8.46 1.81
CA THR A 440 16.62 -8.85 1.02
C THR A 440 15.73 -9.82 1.78
N ALA A 441 14.44 -9.51 1.85
CA ALA A 441 13.48 -10.37 2.51
C ALA A 441 13.30 -11.72 1.76
N PRO A 442 13.16 -12.85 2.49
CA PRO A 442 12.97 -14.19 1.94
C PRO A 442 11.96 -14.35 0.80
N GLU A 443 10.85 -13.62 0.87
CA GLU A 443 9.79 -13.66 -0.13
C GLU A 443 10.24 -13.16 -1.51
N TYR A 444 11.20 -12.23 -1.58
CA TYR A 444 11.81 -11.81 -2.85
C TYR A 444 12.55 -12.98 -3.49
N LEU A 445 13.37 -13.67 -2.69
CA LEU A 445 14.12 -14.85 -3.13
C LEU A 445 13.18 -15.99 -3.56
N ALA A 446 11.98 -16.08 -2.99
CA ALA A 446 11.01 -17.11 -3.34
C ALA A 446 10.05 -16.71 -4.49
N GLY A 447 10.18 -15.50 -5.06
CA GLY A 447 9.23 -14.97 -6.05
C GLY A 447 7.80 -14.81 -5.53
N GLN A 448 7.65 -14.68 -4.20
CA GLN A 448 6.35 -14.56 -3.53
C GLN A 448 5.86 -13.09 -3.53
N ILE A 449 4.58 -12.90 -3.19
CA ILE A 449 3.97 -11.57 -3.12
C ILE A 449 4.66 -10.74 -2.03
N THR A 450 5.28 -9.64 -2.44
CA THR A 450 5.97 -8.68 -1.55
C THR A 450 4.97 -7.72 -0.91
N SER A 451 5.27 -7.25 0.30
CA SER A 451 4.45 -6.24 0.99
C SER A 451 5.34 -5.31 1.82
N PHE A 452 4.76 -4.34 2.52
CA PHE A 452 5.50 -3.51 3.50
C PHE A 452 6.22 -4.34 4.59
N ARG A 453 5.84 -5.62 4.79
CA ARG A 453 6.53 -6.55 5.71
C ARG A 453 7.93 -6.92 5.23
N SER A 454 8.23 -6.72 3.95
CA SER A 454 9.55 -6.93 3.37
C SER A 454 10.52 -5.81 3.79
N ASP A 455 10.05 -4.56 3.84
CA ASP A 455 10.82 -3.44 4.38
C ASP A 455 11.05 -3.58 5.90
N ILE A 456 10.09 -4.16 6.64
CA ILE A 456 10.26 -4.49 8.07
C ILE A 456 11.38 -5.50 8.29
N TYR A 457 11.50 -6.52 7.43
CA TYR A 457 12.60 -7.48 7.51
C TYR A 457 13.95 -6.81 7.29
N SER A 458 14.04 -5.96 6.26
CA SER A 458 15.25 -5.21 5.93
C SER A 458 15.67 -4.30 7.09
N LEU A 459 14.72 -3.55 7.66
CA LEU A 459 14.93 -2.72 8.84
C LEU A 459 15.38 -3.54 10.06
N GLY A 460 14.73 -4.68 10.33
CA GLY A 460 15.10 -5.57 11.42
C GLY A 460 16.53 -6.10 11.27
N THR A 461 16.93 -6.42 10.04
CA THR A 461 18.29 -6.87 9.69
C THR A 461 19.32 -5.76 9.92
N ILE A 462 19.02 -4.52 9.50
CA ILE A 462 19.89 -3.35 9.73
C ILE A 462 20.07 -3.08 11.23
N ILE A 463 18.99 -3.13 12.02
CA ILE A 463 19.06 -2.92 13.47
C ILE A 463 19.85 -4.05 14.15
N TYR A 464 19.63 -5.30 13.74
CA TYR A 464 20.39 -6.44 14.25
C TYR A 464 21.90 -6.26 13.99
N GLU A 465 22.27 -5.85 12.78
CA GLU A 465 23.67 -5.60 12.41
C GLU A 465 24.27 -4.44 13.21
N MET A 466 23.57 -3.32 13.36
CA MET A 466 24.04 -2.21 14.19
C MET A 466 24.35 -2.63 15.63
N LEU A 467 23.61 -3.59 16.19
CA LEU A 467 23.79 -4.05 17.57
C LEU A 467 24.87 -5.13 17.73
N SER A 468 25.24 -5.83 16.67
CA SER A 468 26.09 -7.03 16.75
C SER A 468 27.28 -7.08 15.81
N GLY A 469 27.29 -6.24 14.78
CA GLY A 469 28.21 -6.34 13.64
C GLY A 469 28.02 -7.60 12.78
N GLN A 470 26.91 -8.34 12.95
CA GLN A 470 26.64 -9.60 12.24
C GLN A 470 25.23 -9.59 11.62
N LEU A 471 24.97 -10.52 10.70
CA LEU A 471 23.62 -10.73 10.15
C LEU A 471 22.78 -11.67 11.05
N PRO A 472 21.43 -11.53 11.04
CA PRO A 472 20.52 -12.33 11.88
C PRO A 472 20.66 -13.85 11.75
N TYR A 473 21.09 -14.30 10.56
CA TYR A 473 21.27 -15.71 10.21
C TYR A 473 22.75 -16.12 10.09
N GLY A 474 23.66 -15.20 10.41
CA GLY A 474 25.12 -15.37 10.31
C GLY A 474 25.69 -15.18 8.90
N GLU A 475 24.91 -15.45 7.86
CA GLU A 475 25.23 -15.19 6.46
C GLU A 475 23.97 -14.66 5.73
N ALA A 476 24.15 -14.13 4.51
CA ALA A 476 23.03 -13.70 3.68
C ALA A 476 22.10 -14.88 3.34
N LEU A 477 20.78 -14.62 3.35
CA LEU A 477 19.82 -15.62 2.93
C LEU A 477 19.82 -15.74 1.40
N THR A 478 19.79 -16.97 0.91
CA THR A 478 19.73 -17.32 -0.51
C THR A 478 18.64 -18.38 -0.72
N ARG A 479 18.21 -18.57 -1.97
CA ARG A 479 17.28 -19.66 -2.33
C ARG A 479 17.75 -21.03 -1.84
N HIS A 480 19.07 -21.25 -1.76
CA HIS A 480 19.66 -22.55 -1.39
C HIS A 480 19.79 -22.76 0.12
N ASN A 481 19.99 -21.71 0.93
CA ASN A 481 20.22 -21.83 2.37
C ASN A 481 18.99 -21.46 3.23
N LEU A 482 17.90 -20.97 2.62
CA LEU A 482 16.71 -20.44 3.28
C LEU A 482 16.18 -21.36 4.40
N ASN A 483 16.11 -22.67 4.14
CA ASN A 483 15.55 -23.63 5.09
C ASN A 483 16.56 -24.10 6.15
N ARG A 484 17.87 -23.91 5.92
CA ARG A 484 18.94 -24.42 6.79
C ARG A 484 19.32 -23.45 7.90
N LEU A 485 19.26 -22.14 7.65
CA LEU A 485 19.80 -21.15 8.58
C LEU A 485 18.81 -20.79 9.68
N GLU A 486 19.24 -20.86 10.93
CA GLU A 486 18.44 -20.51 12.10
C GLU A 486 18.75 -19.08 12.56
N TYR A 487 17.76 -18.41 13.17
CA TYR A 487 17.98 -17.09 13.76
C TYR A 487 19.00 -17.21 14.91
N ARG A 488 19.96 -16.29 14.96
CA ARG A 488 20.99 -16.23 16.00
C ARG A 488 20.60 -15.19 17.05
N PRO A 489 20.24 -15.59 18.29
CA PRO A 489 19.77 -14.64 19.30
C PRO A 489 20.86 -13.67 19.75
N LEU A 490 20.60 -12.36 19.69
CA LEU A 490 21.54 -11.30 20.05
C LEU A 490 21.99 -11.35 21.50
N HIS A 491 21.08 -11.74 22.41
CA HIS A 491 21.41 -11.81 23.84
C HIS A 491 22.50 -12.85 24.15
N ARG A 492 22.80 -13.78 23.23
CA ARG A 492 23.90 -14.75 23.36
C ARG A 492 25.26 -14.16 22.99
N THR A 493 25.30 -13.23 22.04
CA THR A 493 26.54 -12.56 21.61
C THR A 493 26.80 -11.30 22.43
N ASN A 494 25.75 -10.58 22.80
CA ASN A 494 25.82 -9.40 23.66
C ASN A 494 24.79 -9.46 24.81
N PRO A 495 25.19 -9.91 26.01
CA PRO A 495 24.30 -10.01 27.17
C PRO A 495 23.70 -8.69 27.66
N SER A 496 24.21 -7.53 27.22
CA SER A 496 23.60 -6.23 27.56
C SER A 496 22.31 -5.96 26.79
N ILE A 497 22.03 -6.72 25.73
CA ILE A 497 20.80 -6.62 24.95
C ILE A 497 19.67 -7.33 25.70
N PRO A 498 18.58 -6.63 26.05
CA PRO A 498 17.46 -7.27 26.74
C PRO A 498 16.80 -8.34 25.86
N VAL A 499 16.41 -9.46 26.47
CA VAL A 499 15.74 -10.60 25.79
C VAL A 499 14.48 -10.16 25.04
N TRP A 500 13.75 -9.17 25.55
CA TRP A 500 12.55 -8.66 24.88
C TRP A 500 12.87 -7.92 23.58
N LEU A 501 14.01 -7.22 23.50
CA LEU A 501 14.44 -6.51 22.31
C LEU A 501 14.91 -7.50 21.24
N ASP A 502 15.66 -8.52 21.65
CA ASP A 502 16.04 -9.63 20.77
C ASP A 502 14.80 -10.38 20.24
N GLY A 503 13.77 -10.57 21.07
CA GLY A 503 12.49 -11.13 20.64
C GLY A 503 11.76 -10.27 19.60
N ALA A 504 11.82 -8.94 19.74
CA ALA A 504 11.26 -8.02 18.75
C ALA A 504 11.99 -8.13 17.40
N LEU A 505 13.32 -8.17 17.42
CA LEU A 505 14.14 -8.35 16.21
C LEU A 505 13.92 -9.72 15.57
N ALA A 506 13.88 -10.78 16.37
CA ALA A 506 13.56 -12.14 15.92
C ALA A 506 12.19 -12.22 15.22
N LYS A 507 11.19 -11.48 15.72
CA LYS A 507 9.86 -11.37 15.07
C LYS A 507 9.93 -10.58 13.77
N ALA A 508 10.67 -9.47 13.73
CA ALA A 508 10.81 -8.63 12.53
C ALA A 508 11.50 -9.37 11.38
N VAL A 509 12.49 -10.21 11.68
CA VAL A 509 13.26 -10.96 10.66
C VAL A 509 12.72 -12.37 10.39
N GLN A 510 11.52 -12.73 10.84
CA GLN A 510 10.94 -14.06 10.58
C GLN A 510 10.96 -14.39 9.07
N LYS A 511 11.31 -15.63 8.71
CA LYS A 511 11.37 -16.01 7.29
C LYS A 511 10.00 -15.93 6.62
N ASN A 512 8.97 -16.41 7.32
CA ASN A 512 7.59 -16.27 6.87
C ASN A 512 7.10 -14.82 7.15
N PRO A 513 6.72 -14.05 6.12
CA PRO A 513 6.22 -12.69 6.30
C PRO A 513 4.95 -12.62 7.16
N ASP A 514 4.11 -13.65 7.19
CA ASP A 514 2.88 -13.68 8.00
C ASP A 514 3.15 -13.66 9.51
N LEU A 515 4.32 -14.16 9.91
CA LEU A 515 4.77 -14.19 11.31
C LEU A 515 5.47 -12.88 11.73
N ARG A 516 5.71 -11.94 10.80
CA ARG A 516 6.27 -10.62 11.08
C ARG A 516 5.21 -9.65 11.60
N TYR A 517 5.66 -8.45 11.94
CA TYR A 517 4.78 -7.35 12.34
C TYR A 517 3.83 -6.93 11.21
N ASN A 518 2.59 -6.61 11.59
CA ASN A 518 1.56 -6.10 10.67
C ASN A 518 1.66 -4.59 10.46
N SER A 519 2.46 -3.88 11.26
CA SER A 519 2.66 -2.43 11.13
C SER A 519 4.01 -2.02 11.71
N LEU A 520 4.59 -0.96 11.15
CA LEU A 520 5.81 -0.35 11.68
C LEU A 520 5.61 0.18 13.12
N SER A 521 4.40 0.66 13.46
CA SER A 521 4.08 1.14 14.81
C SER A 521 4.16 0.02 15.87
N GLU A 522 3.71 -1.19 15.53
CA GLU A 522 3.80 -2.35 16.43
C GLU A 522 5.27 -2.73 16.66
N PHE A 523 6.09 -2.73 15.60
CA PHE A 523 7.52 -2.98 15.72
C PHE A 523 8.24 -1.90 16.54
N GLN A 524 7.96 -0.62 16.27
CA GLN A 524 8.50 0.53 17.01
C GLN A 524 8.20 0.43 18.52
N GLN A 525 6.98 0.01 18.87
CA GLN A 525 6.57 -0.15 20.25
C GLN A 525 7.37 -1.26 20.95
N ASP A 526 7.53 -2.41 20.30
CA ASP A 526 8.30 -3.56 20.83
C ASP A 526 9.81 -3.30 20.88
N LEU A 527 10.34 -2.35 20.09
CA LEU A 527 11.74 -1.87 20.20
C LEU A 527 11.98 -0.97 21.43
N LYS A 528 10.94 -0.26 21.89
CA LYS A 528 11.06 0.71 23.01
C LYS A 528 10.57 0.17 24.34
N THR A 529 9.62 -0.76 24.32
CA THR A 529 8.90 -1.20 25.51
C THR A 529 9.03 -2.70 25.71
N PRO A 530 9.36 -3.18 26.92
CA PRO A 530 9.43 -4.62 27.21
C PRO A 530 8.10 -5.35 26.94
N ASN A 531 8.13 -6.31 26.02
CA ASN A 531 7.00 -7.18 25.73
C ASN A 531 7.10 -8.50 26.50
N LYS A 532 6.11 -8.74 27.38
CA LYS A 532 6.08 -9.93 28.27
C LYS A 532 6.09 -11.25 27.50
N LYS A 533 5.54 -11.29 26.27
CA LYS A 533 5.49 -12.49 25.43
C LYS A 533 6.89 -13.00 25.07
N PHE A 534 7.81 -12.08 24.79
CA PHE A 534 9.20 -12.43 24.47
C PHE A 534 10.01 -12.85 25.70
N THR A 535 9.72 -12.27 26.86
CA THR A 535 10.39 -12.67 28.12
C THR A 535 9.94 -14.03 28.65
N GLN A 536 8.69 -14.44 28.42
CA GLN A 536 8.15 -15.72 28.91
C GLN A 536 8.54 -16.90 28.01
N ALA A 537 8.68 -16.68 26.70
CA ALA A 537 9.09 -17.71 25.72
C ALA A 537 10.51 -18.25 25.94
N HIS A 538 11.29 -17.72 26.90
CA HIS A 538 12.66 -18.13 27.19
C HIS A 538 12.85 -18.79 28.57
N ALA A 539 11.77 -19.12 29.28
CA ALA A 539 11.87 -20.01 30.44
C ALA A 539 12.17 -21.45 29.96
N LYS A 540 13.43 -21.72 29.59
CA LYS A 540 13.88 -23.04 29.18
C LYS A 540 13.59 -24.08 30.29
N PRO A 541 13.09 -25.28 29.96
CA PRO A 541 12.91 -26.35 30.94
C PRO A 541 14.24 -26.71 31.64
N LEU A 542 14.17 -27.23 32.87
CA LEU A 542 15.36 -27.60 33.68
C LEU A 542 16.33 -28.54 32.94
N ILE A 543 15.81 -29.43 32.09
CA ILE A 543 16.61 -30.37 31.27
C ILE A 543 17.56 -29.65 30.32
N GLU A 544 17.20 -28.47 29.82
CA GLU A 544 18.05 -27.65 28.94
C GLU A 544 18.94 -26.67 29.71
N ARG A 545 18.47 -26.18 30.87
CA ARG A 545 19.23 -25.20 31.68
C ARG A 545 20.33 -25.86 32.50
N ASN A 546 20.08 -27.06 33.03
CA ASN A 546 21.05 -27.82 33.80
C ASN A 546 20.71 -29.32 33.70
N PRO A 547 21.14 -30.00 32.61
CA PRO A 547 20.81 -31.40 32.36
C PRO A 547 21.28 -32.31 33.51
N LEU A 548 22.43 -32.00 34.12
CA LEU A 548 22.95 -32.77 35.24
C LEU A 548 22.00 -32.71 36.45
N LEU A 549 21.54 -31.51 36.81
CA LEU A 549 20.68 -31.30 37.97
C LEU A 549 19.26 -31.86 37.74
N PHE A 550 18.77 -31.79 36.49
CA PHE A 550 17.55 -32.47 36.07
C PHE A 550 17.65 -33.99 36.25
N TRP A 551 18.71 -34.62 35.72
CA TRP A 551 18.88 -36.08 35.84
C TRP A 551 19.15 -36.52 37.28
N GLN A 552 19.86 -35.72 38.08
CA GLN A 552 20.05 -35.98 39.52
C GLN A 552 18.71 -35.95 40.28
N SER A 553 17.86 -34.96 40.00
CA SER A 553 16.54 -34.84 40.62
C SER A 553 15.60 -35.97 40.18
N ALA A 554 15.62 -36.34 38.89
CA ALA A 554 14.85 -37.46 38.38
C ALA A 554 15.29 -38.80 39.00
N ALA A 555 16.60 -39.04 39.11
CA ALA A 555 17.15 -40.24 39.74
C ALA A 555 16.78 -40.31 41.24
N LEU A 556 16.87 -39.20 41.97
CA LEU A 556 16.47 -39.13 43.38
C LEU A 556 14.98 -39.40 43.55
N LEU A 557 14.14 -38.84 42.68
CA LEU A 557 12.69 -39.09 42.69
C LEU A 557 12.38 -40.58 42.45
N PHE A 558 13.03 -41.21 41.46
CA PHE A 558 12.85 -42.63 41.20
C PHE A 558 13.34 -43.51 42.36
N LEU A 559 14.43 -43.15 43.02
CA LEU A 559 14.92 -43.85 44.22
C LEU A 559 13.87 -43.78 45.34
N LEU A 560 13.31 -42.60 45.61
CA LEU A 560 12.28 -42.39 46.64
C LEU A 560 11.01 -43.18 46.31
N LEU A 561 10.56 -43.19 45.06
CA LEU A 561 9.40 -43.96 44.63
C LEU A 561 9.62 -45.47 44.83
N ASN A 562 10.81 -45.99 44.49
CA ASN A 562 11.16 -47.39 44.72
C ASN A 562 11.23 -47.74 46.21
N LEU A 563 11.75 -46.85 47.05
CA LEU A 563 11.76 -47.05 48.50
C LEU A 563 10.35 -47.09 49.08
N ILE A 564 9.46 -46.18 48.65
CA ILE A 564 8.05 -46.16 49.06
C ILE A 564 7.37 -47.47 48.61
N GLN A 565 7.57 -47.90 47.37
CA GLN A 565 7.01 -49.15 46.87
C GLN A 565 7.54 -50.37 47.64
N GLY A 566 8.84 -50.38 47.96
CA GLY A 566 9.45 -51.44 48.77
C GLY A 566 8.86 -51.50 50.18
N ILE A 567 8.69 -50.35 50.84
CA ILE A 567 8.05 -50.27 52.16
C ILE A 567 6.59 -50.72 52.08
N TRP A 568 5.88 -50.37 51.01
CA TRP A 568 4.49 -50.77 50.81
C TRP A 568 4.31 -52.27 50.56
N HIS A 569 5.33 -52.96 50.04
CA HIS A 569 5.35 -54.42 49.94
C HIS A 569 5.81 -55.14 51.21
N LEU A 570 6.38 -54.41 52.18
CA LEU A 570 6.84 -54.92 53.48
C LEU A 570 5.79 -54.77 54.60
N ILE A 571 4.77 -53.95 54.37
CA ILE A 571 3.55 -53.80 55.20
C ILE A 571 2.47 -54.70 54.61
#